data_AF-A0A496TK21-F1
#
_entry.id   AF-A0A496TK21-F1
#
_cell.length_a   1.000
_cell.length_b   1.000
_cell.length_c   1.000
_cell.angle_alpha   90.00
_cell.angle_beta   90.00
_cell.angle_gamma   90.00
#
_symmetry.space_group_name_H-M   'P 1'
#
loop_
_entity.id
_entity.type
_entity.pdbx_description
1 polymer ?
#
loop_
_entity_poly.entity_id
_entity_poly.type
_entity_poly.pdbx_seq_one_letter_code
_entity_poly.pdbx_strand_id
1 'polypeptide(L)'
;TLVGLVVAVFILKSAVELAIELVRTKGQEEVSLSRYKFGLIERYDQFRQARLCNWMLYLIQKQIARTRSELFAQARQVLDFTGNPVLRELGFDKQPRTEEMINQCMTELFQRGWITGEEQLHITESGRKHLRRHTFTKFEE
;
A
#
# COMPACT_ATOMS: atom_id res chain seq x y z
N THR A 1 -8.88 -14.85 26.87
CA THR A 1 -8.79 -13.91 25.72
C THR A 1 -8.55 -14.60 24.38
N LEU A 2 -7.93 -15.79 24.34
CA LEU A 2 -7.70 -16.55 23.09
C LEU A 2 -8.98 -17.02 22.39
N VAL A 3 -9.95 -17.53 23.15
CA VAL A 3 -11.25 -18.00 22.62
C VAL A 3 -12.04 -16.87 21.94
N GLY A 4 -12.06 -15.67 22.54
CA GLY A 4 -12.72 -14.50 21.96
C GLY A 4 -12.07 -14.02 20.66
N LEU A 5 -10.75 -14.14 20.54
CA LEU A 5 -10.02 -13.82 19.30
C LEU A 5 -10.39 -14.81 18.18
N VAL A 6 -10.44 -16.10 18.48
CA VAL A 6 -10.83 -17.15 17.54
C VAL A 6 -12.26 -16.91 17.03
N VAL A 7 -13.19 -16.59 17.93
CA VAL A 7 -14.57 -16.25 17.57
C VAL A 7 -14.63 -14.98 16.70
N ALA A 8 -13.87 -13.94 17.04
CA ALA A 8 -13.81 -12.72 16.24
C ALA A 8 -13.27 -12.96 14.83
N VAL A 9 -12.25 -13.82 14.69
CA VAL A 9 -11.70 -14.21 13.38
C VAL A 9 -12.75 -14.98 12.56
N PHE A 10 -13.51 -15.89 13.17
CA PHE A 10 -14.58 -16.60 12.48
C PHE A 10 -15.72 -15.67 12.04
N ILE A 11 -16.15 -14.74 12.90
CA ILE A 11 -17.17 -13.74 12.54
C ILE A 11 -16.69 -12.87 11.38
N LEU A 12 -15.44 -12.42 11.41
CA LEU A 12 -14.86 -11.62 10.34
C LEU A 12 -14.81 -12.42 9.02
N LYS A 13 -14.38 -13.69 9.08
CA LYS A 13 -14.35 -14.60 7.93
C LYS A 13 -15.75 -14.76 7.33
N SER A 14 -16.75 -15.07 8.14
CA SER A 14 -18.14 -15.20 7.69
C SER A 14 -18.69 -13.92 7.06
N ALA A 15 -18.37 -12.75 7.64
CA ALA A 15 -18.81 -11.47 7.10
C ALA A 15 -18.16 -11.17 5.73
N VAL A 16 -16.89 -11.54 5.53
CA VAL A 16 -16.19 -11.39 4.25
C VAL A 16 -16.76 -12.33 3.19
N GLU A 17 -17.00 -13.60 3.53
CA GLU A 17 -17.64 -14.57 2.62
C GLU A 17 -19.02 -14.08 2.17
N LEU A 18 -19.84 -13.59 3.09
CA LEU A 18 -21.14 -12.99 2.78
C LEU A 18 -21.01 -11.75 1.89
N ALA A 19 -20.05 -10.87 2.15
CA ALA A 19 -19.85 -9.67 1.34
C ALA A 19 -19.45 -10.02 -0.10
N ILE A 20 -18.59 -11.03 -0.28
CA ILE A 20 -18.20 -11.55 -1.60
C ILE A 20 -19.42 -12.13 -2.33
N GLU A 21 -20.21 -12.94 -1.64
CA GLU A 21 -21.42 -13.53 -2.19
C GLU A 21 -22.44 -12.45 -2.57
N LEU A 22 -22.60 -11.42 -1.75
CA LEU A 22 -23.47 -10.28 -2.05
C LEU A 22 -23.02 -9.52 -3.30
N VAL A 23 -21.72 -9.26 -3.44
CA VAL A 23 -21.13 -8.60 -4.64
C VAL A 23 -21.32 -9.47 -5.87
N ARG A 24 -21.11 -10.78 -5.76
CA ARG A 24 -21.28 -11.74 -6.86
C ARG A 24 -22.75 -11.86 -7.30
N THR A 25 -23.68 -11.77 -6.36
CA THR A 25 -25.13 -11.89 -6.61
C THR A 25 -25.72 -10.57 -7.13
N LYS A 26 -25.14 -9.42 -6.78
CA LYS A 26 -25.58 -8.08 -7.19
C LYS A 26 -24.93 -7.54 -8.48
N GLY A 27 -24.54 -8.40 -9.41
CA GLY A 27 -24.11 -8.01 -10.76
C GLY A 27 -25.17 -7.25 -11.60
N GLN A 28 -26.31 -6.83 -11.03
CA GLN A 28 -27.36 -6.06 -11.71
C GLN A 28 -27.87 -4.81 -10.95
N GLU A 29 -27.42 -4.54 -9.72
CA GLU A 29 -27.80 -3.31 -9.01
C GLU A 29 -26.54 -2.59 -8.52
N GLU A 30 -26.25 -1.44 -9.14
CA GLU A 30 -25.16 -0.55 -8.75
C GLU A 30 -25.38 0.00 -7.33
N VAL A 31 -25.01 -0.78 -6.33
CA VAL A 31 -24.88 -0.28 -4.97
C VAL A 31 -23.67 0.65 -4.97
N SER A 32 -23.93 1.96 -5.10
CA SER A 32 -22.88 2.98 -5.00
C SER A 32 -22.35 3.03 -3.57
N LEU A 33 -21.34 2.19 -3.29
CA LEU A 33 -20.58 2.16 -2.04
C LEU A 33 -19.77 3.44 -1.79
N SER A 34 -19.81 4.39 -2.72
CA SER A 34 -19.16 5.70 -2.63
C SER A 34 -19.50 6.41 -1.32
N ARG A 35 -20.78 6.44 -0.92
CA ARG A 35 -21.27 7.25 0.22
C ARG A 35 -20.84 6.74 1.60
N TYR A 36 -20.66 5.43 1.77
CA TYR A 36 -20.26 4.83 3.06
C TYR A 36 -18.74 4.71 3.23
N LYS A 37 -17.99 4.92 2.15
CA LYS A 37 -16.56 4.63 2.12
C LYS A 37 -15.67 5.88 2.20
N PHE A 38 -16.18 7.11 2.06
CA PHE A 38 -15.35 8.34 1.97
C PHE A 38 -14.30 8.48 3.08
N GLY A 39 -14.68 8.44 4.36
CA GLY A 39 -13.71 8.64 5.46
C GLY A 39 -12.77 7.45 5.72
N LEU A 40 -13.19 6.23 5.37
CA LEU A 40 -12.36 5.02 5.55
C LEU A 40 -11.44 4.78 4.35
N ILE A 41 -11.89 5.07 3.12
CA ILE A 41 -11.06 5.04 1.91
C ILE A 41 -9.98 6.09 2.00
N GLU A 42 -10.30 7.34 2.33
CA GLU A 42 -9.28 8.40 2.38
C GLU A 42 -8.18 8.08 3.41
N ARG A 43 -8.59 7.59 4.58
CA ARG A 43 -7.63 7.19 5.63
C ARG A 43 -6.82 5.96 5.23
N TYR A 44 -7.43 5.03 4.50
CA TYR A 44 -6.76 3.86 3.95
C TYR A 44 -5.76 4.24 2.85
N ASP A 45 -6.12 5.16 1.96
CA ASP A 45 -5.26 5.65 0.88
C ASP A 45 -4.07 6.43 1.43
N GLN A 46 -4.28 7.30 2.42
CA GLN A 46 -3.19 7.99 3.13
C GLN A 46 -2.25 7.01 3.82
N PHE A 47 -2.79 5.97 4.47
CA PHE A 47 -1.99 4.94 5.11
C PHE A 47 -1.18 4.12 4.10
N ARG A 48 -1.80 3.77 2.96
CA ARG A 48 -1.11 3.09 1.85
C ARG A 48 0.00 3.93 1.26
N GLN A 49 -0.24 5.23 1.06
CA GLN A 49 0.77 6.16 0.58
C GLN A 49 1.96 6.26 1.54
N ALA A 50 1.71 6.46 2.83
CA ALA A 50 2.78 6.51 3.83
C ALA A 50 3.60 5.20 3.88
N ARG A 51 2.94 4.04 3.76
CA ARG A 51 3.63 2.75 3.69
C ARG A 51 4.45 2.59 2.41
N LEU A 52 3.93 3.02 1.27
CA LEU A 52 4.65 3.00 0.00
C LEU A 52 5.91 3.86 0.07
N CYS A 53 5.80 5.10 0.59
CA CYS A 53 6.95 6.00 0.68
C CYS A 53 8.03 5.45 1.62
N ASN A 54 7.64 4.88 2.77
CA ASN A 54 8.57 4.21 3.68
C ASN A 54 9.24 2.99 3.03
N TRP A 55 8.49 2.19 2.28
CA TRP A 55 9.03 1.03 1.57
C TRP A 55 10.01 1.43 0.46
N MET A 56 9.69 2.47 -0.33
CA MET A 56 10.59 3.04 -1.33
C MET A 56 11.90 3.55 -0.69
N LEU A 57 11.79 4.24 0.44
CA LEU A 57 12.96 4.71 1.20
C LEU A 57 13.82 3.55 1.71
N TYR A 58 13.20 2.45 2.13
CA TYR A 58 13.88 1.23 2.54
C TYR A 58 14.64 0.57 1.37
N LEU A 59 14.05 0.51 0.16
CA LEU A 59 14.75 -0.04 -1.01
C LEU A 59 16.02 0.73 -1.36
N ILE A 60 15.97 2.06 -1.25
CA ILE A 60 17.15 2.92 -1.44
C ILE A 60 18.17 2.65 -0.35
N GLN A 61 17.75 2.52 0.92
CA GLN A 61 18.65 2.19 2.03
C GLN A 61 19.39 0.86 1.81
N LYS A 62 18.69 -0.16 1.31
CA LYS A 62 19.27 -1.48 1.03
C LYS A 62 20.02 -1.54 -0.30
N GLN A 63 20.12 -0.42 -1.03
CA GLN A 63 20.75 -0.34 -2.35
C GLN A 63 20.14 -1.30 -3.38
N ILE A 64 18.89 -1.71 -3.17
CA ILE A 64 18.14 -2.59 -4.09
C ILE A 64 17.68 -1.78 -5.30
N ALA A 65 17.29 -0.53 -5.09
CA ALA A 65 17.02 0.44 -6.15
C ALA A 65 17.97 1.62 -5.99
N ARG A 66 18.84 1.82 -6.99
CA ARG A 66 19.85 2.89 -7.01
C ARG A 66 19.46 4.03 -7.92
N THR A 67 18.57 3.81 -8.87
CA THR A 67 18.10 4.84 -9.80
C THR A 67 16.60 5.07 -9.64
N ARG A 68 16.11 6.22 -10.15
CA ARG A 68 14.68 6.52 -10.16
C ARG A 68 13.89 5.48 -10.96
N SER A 69 14.41 5.06 -12.10
CA SER A 69 13.75 4.07 -12.97
C SER A 69 13.63 2.71 -12.29
N GLU A 70 14.69 2.23 -11.62
CA GLU A 70 14.66 0.98 -10.84
C GLU A 70 13.64 1.05 -9.71
N LEU A 71 13.61 2.15 -8.97
CA LEU A 71 12.68 2.33 -7.86
C LEU A 71 11.22 2.33 -8.34
N PHE A 72 10.95 2.99 -9.47
CA PHE A 72 9.61 3.01 -10.08
C PHE A 72 9.21 1.63 -10.57
N ALA A 73 10.12 0.88 -11.20
CA ALA A 73 9.84 -0.49 -11.65
C ALA A 73 9.47 -1.40 -10.47
N GLN A 74 10.22 -1.33 -9.37
CA GLN A 74 9.94 -2.08 -8.14
C GLN A 74 8.59 -1.67 -7.52
N ALA A 75 8.31 -0.37 -7.44
CA ALA A 75 7.05 0.13 -6.89
C ALA A 75 5.83 -0.29 -7.73
N ARG A 76 5.95 -0.31 -9.07
CA ARG A 76 4.91 -0.83 -9.95
C ARG A 76 4.63 -2.30 -9.71
N GLN A 77 5.66 -3.13 -9.58
CA GLN A 77 5.49 -4.57 -9.34
C GLN A 77 4.73 -4.86 -8.03
N VAL A 78 5.02 -4.12 -6.97
CA VAL A 78 4.35 -4.32 -5.66
C VAL A 78 2.92 -3.78 -5.65
N LEU A 79 2.61 -2.81 -6.50
CA LEU A 79 1.26 -2.27 -6.67
C LEU A 79 0.49 -2.97 -7.79
N ASP A 80 1.08 -3.95 -8.46
CA ASP A 80 0.43 -4.76 -9.48
C ASP A 80 -0.31 -5.94 -8.84
N PHE A 81 -1.62 -5.76 -8.64
CA PHE A 81 -2.50 -6.78 -8.08
C PHE A 81 -3.18 -7.64 -9.15
N THR A 82 -2.85 -7.46 -10.44
CA THR A 82 -3.54 -8.18 -11.54
C THR A 82 -3.37 -9.70 -11.47
N GLY A 83 -2.28 -10.18 -10.86
CA GLY A 83 -2.04 -11.61 -10.64
C GLY A 83 -2.88 -12.26 -9.54
N ASN A 84 -3.62 -11.49 -8.72
CA ASN A 84 -4.44 -12.03 -7.64
C ASN A 84 -5.94 -11.99 -8.00
N PRO A 85 -6.57 -13.14 -8.30
CA PRO A 85 -7.96 -13.18 -8.77
C PRO A 85 -8.96 -12.66 -7.73
N VAL A 86 -8.70 -12.89 -6.44
CA VAL A 86 -9.57 -12.42 -5.34
C VAL A 86 -9.54 -10.89 -5.24
N LEU A 87 -8.35 -10.28 -5.36
CA LEU A 87 -8.21 -8.81 -5.30
C LEU A 87 -8.79 -8.13 -6.55
N ARG A 88 -8.67 -8.77 -7.71
CA ARG A 88 -9.28 -8.31 -8.95
C ARG A 88 -10.81 -8.31 -8.89
N GLU A 89 -11.41 -9.37 -8.37
CA GLU A 89 -12.88 -9.45 -8.20
C GLU A 89 -13.41 -8.38 -7.24
N LEU A 90 -12.59 -7.96 -6.27
CA LEU A 90 -12.90 -6.88 -5.34
C LEU A 90 -12.63 -5.47 -5.92
N GLY A 91 -12.21 -5.36 -7.18
CA GLY A 91 -11.99 -4.08 -7.89
C GLY A 91 -10.68 -3.37 -7.56
N PHE A 92 -9.70 -4.07 -6.98
CA PHE A 92 -8.38 -3.50 -6.68
C PHE A 92 -7.42 -3.48 -7.88
N ASP A 93 -7.79 -4.13 -9.00
CA ASP A 93 -7.09 -4.13 -10.28
C ASP A 93 -7.17 -2.78 -11.01
N LYS A 94 -8.22 -2.01 -10.74
CA LYS A 94 -8.42 -0.67 -11.31
C LYS A 94 -7.91 0.39 -10.34
N GLN A 95 -6.59 0.47 -10.14
CA GLN A 95 -5.97 1.60 -9.44
C GLN A 95 -5.44 2.63 -10.45
N PRO A 96 -6.28 3.57 -10.94
CA PRO A 96 -5.85 4.61 -11.87
C PRO A 96 -4.82 5.58 -11.28
N ARG A 97 -4.52 5.51 -9.97
CA ARG A 97 -3.61 6.43 -9.27
C ARG A 97 -2.25 5.83 -8.88
N THR A 98 -1.91 4.63 -9.34
CA THR A 98 -0.63 3.98 -8.99
C THR A 98 0.57 4.86 -9.34
N GLU A 99 0.63 5.39 -10.56
CA GLU A 99 1.72 6.30 -10.97
C GLU A 99 1.72 7.59 -10.16
N GLU A 100 0.56 8.17 -9.90
CA GLU A 100 0.44 9.40 -9.09
C GLU A 100 0.98 9.18 -7.68
N MET A 101 0.64 8.05 -7.05
CA MET A 101 1.12 7.70 -5.71
C MET A 101 2.65 7.53 -5.67
N ILE A 102 3.23 6.83 -6.67
CA ILE A 102 4.69 6.65 -6.76
C ILE A 102 5.39 8.01 -6.93
N ASN A 103 4.88 8.86 -7.83
CA ASN A 103 5.43 10.20 -8.07
C ASN A 103 5.32 11.11 -6.84
N GLN A 104 4.20 11.07 -6.13
CA GLN A 104 4.00 11.82 -4.88
C GLN A 104 4.97 11.35 -3.80
N CYS A 105 5.14 10.04 -3.62
CA CYS A 105 6.14 9.52 -2.70
C CYS A 105 7.54 9.98 -3.08
N MET A 106 7.94 9.88 -4.35
CA MET A 106 9.25 10.33 -4.80
C MET A 106 9.49 11.80 -4.47
N THR A 107 8.49 12.65 -4.73
CA THR A 107 8.52 14.08 -4.43
C THR A 107 8.66 14.31 -2.92
N GLU A 108 7.89 13.59 -2.11
CA GLU A 108 7.94 13.68 -0.65
C GLU A 108 9.31 13.27 -0.09
N LEU A 109 9.91 12.19 -0.61
CA LEU A 109 11.24 11.74 -0.17
C LEU A 109 12.32 12.81 -0.40
N PHE A 110 12.28 13.53 -1.53
CA PHE A 110 13.19 14.64 -1.81
C PHE A 110 12.87 15.89 -0.99
N GLN A 111 11.59 16.31 -0.94
CA GLN A 111 11.18 17.51 -0.21
C GLN A 111 11.48 17.43 1.28
N ARG A 112 11.34 16.23 1.88
CA ARG A 112 11.71 15.99 3.28
C ARG A 112 13.21 15.80 3.50
N GLY A 113 14.00 15.83 2.42
CA GLY A 113 15.45 15.64 2.46
C GLY A 113 15.87 14.25 2.94
N TRP A 114 15.02 13.24 2.76
CA TRP A 114 15.32 11.85 3.16
C TRP A 114 16.21 11.14 2.14
N ILE A 115 16.21 11.61 0.89
CA ILE A 115 17.06 11.12 -0.18
C ILE A 115 17.74 12.28 -0.92
N THR A 116 18.86 11.98 -1.57
CA THR A 116 19.64 12.90 -2.41
C THR A 116 20.13 12.21 -3.67
N GLY A 117 20.59 13.00 -4.64
CA GLY A 117 21.16 12.53 -5.89
C GLY A 117 20.17 12.53 -7.06
N GLU A 118 20.69 12.84 -8.26
CA GLU A 118 19.89 12.95 -9.48
C GLU A 118 19.90 11.65 -10.28
N GLU A 119 21.09 11.11 -10.57
CA GLU A 119 21.27 9.84 -11.28
C GLU A 119 21.25 8.64 -10.34
N GLN A 120 21.99 8.73 -9.23
CA GLN A 120 22.04 7.71 -8.18
C GLN A 120 21.39 8.23 -6.91
N LEU A 121 20.40 7.50 -6.41
CA LEU A 121 19.67 7.81 -5.20
C LEU A 121 20.45 7.34 -3.99
N HIS A 122 20.67 8.26 -3.05
CA HIS A 122 21.31 7.99 -1.78
C HIS A 122 20.38 8.38 -0.64
N ILE A 123 20.35 7.56 0.40
CA ILE A 123 19.62 7.88 1.62
C ILE A 123 20.45 8.81 2.51
N THR A 124 19.81 9.86 3.04
CA THR A 124 20.43 10.79 3.98
C THR A 124 20.36 10.26 5.41
N GLU A 125 21.04 10.94 6.35
CA GLU A 125 20.93 10.58 7.78
C GLU A 125 19.52 10.82 8.34
N SER A 126 18.83 11.86 7.87
CA SER A 126 17.43 12.12 8.26
C SER A 126 16.50 11.01 7.76
N GLY A 127 16.69 10.53 6.53
CA GLY A 127 15.97 9.38 5.98
C GLY A 127 16.22 8.10 6.79
N ARG A 128 17.48 7.81 7.16
CA ARG A 128 17.82 6.68 8.03
C ARG A 128 17.18 6.79 9.43
N LYS A 129 17.16 7.99 10.01
CA LYS A 129 16.51 8.24 11.31
C LYS A 129 14.99 8.10 11.24
N HIS A 130 14.38 8.48 10.11
CA HIS A 130 12.96 8.30 9.85
C HIS A 130 12.60 6.82 9.77
N LEU A 131 13.29 6.05 8.92
CA LEU A 131 13.08 4.60 8.82
C LEU A 131 13.23 3.91 10.17
N ARG A 132 14.29 4.19 10.93
CA ARG A 132 14.45 3.60 12.28
C ARG A 132 13.26 3.83 13.21
N ARG A 133 12.51 4.94 13.09
CA ARG A 133 11.31 5.19 13.90
C ARG A 133 10.07 4.44 13.40
N HIS A 134 10.02 4.08 12.12
CA HIS A 134 8.85 3.49 11.47
C HIS A 134 9.05 2.03 11.03
N THR A 135 10.25 1.47 11.19
CA THR A 135 10.59 0.07 10.85
C THR A 135 10.55 -0.89 12.06
N PHE A 136 10.26 -0.42 13.28
CA PHE A 136 10.06 -1.32 14.44
C PHE A 136 8.70 -2.02 14.39
N THR A 137 8.55 -3.03 13.52
CA THR A 137 7.95 -4.36 13.78
C THR A 137 7.77 -5.15 12.47
N LYS A 138 8.49 -6.29 12.38
CA LYS A 138 8.23 -7.45 11.50
C LYS A 138 8.20 -7.23 9.97
N PHE A 139 9.38 -7.30 9.34
CA PHE A 139 9.53 -7.76 7.94
C PHE A 139 10.74 -8.69 7.80
N GLU A 140 11.01 -9.49 8.85
CA GLU A 140 11.93 -10.62 8.83
C GLU A 140 11.23 -11.77 9.55
N GLU A 141 10.45 -12.56 8.81
CA GLU A 141 10.19 -13.99 9.02
C GLU A 141 10.04 -14.63 7.64
#